data_AF-A0A1N7HIL8-F1
#
_entry.id   AF-A0A1N7HIL8-F1
#
_cell.length_a   1.000
_cell.length_b   1.000
_cell.length_c   1.000
_cell.angle_alpha   90.00
_cell.angle_beta   90.00
_cell.angle_gamma   90.00
#
_symmetry.space_group_name_H-M   'P 1'
#
loop_
_entity.id
_entity.type
_entity.pdbx_description
1 polymer ?
#
loop_
_entity_poly.entity_id
_entity_poly.type
_entity_poly.pdbx_seq_one_letter_code
_entity_poly.pdbx_strand_id
1 'polypeptide(L)'
;MSGPGAQPIGAGRAAPARAISRKAALHALFPQNVTIALSDPQAPQPAPWPEEAEAIRWAVPARAREFAAGRAASRVAMALMGHASRPVPAGPDRAPIWPDGLTGSLSHTSSLCIAALAPLDQVRAIGVDLEDALPVPADLIPDICTLAERAWLACQPEAERGLLAKLIFSAKECAYKCQYPLTRTLFDFNTLEVTPDLDTGQFEATFVRGIGDFNAGACLSGRFVMHDDLIACGMVLARRPRWGLGL
;
A
#
# COMPACT_ATOMS: atom_id res chain seq x y z
N MET A 1 31.52 -61.24 8.34
CA MET A 1 30.07 -61.12 8.08
C MET A 1 29.64 -59.76 8.58
N SER A 2 29.67 -58.77 7.69
CA SER A 2 29.42 -57.36 8.01
C SER A 2 28.09 -56.97 7.36
N GLY A 3 27.10 -56.58 8.17
CA GLY A 3 25.76 -56.21 7.70
C GLY A 3 25.74 -54.87 6.96
N PRO A 4 24.78 -54.65 6.04
CA PRO A 4 24.76 -53.47 5.18
C PRO A 4 24.23 -52.24 5.92
N GLY A 5 24.91 -51.12 5.72
CA GLY A 5 24.54 -49.82 6.28
C GLY A 5 23.25 -49.26 5.67
N ALA A 6 22.37 -48.76 6.53
CA ALA A 6 21.22 -47.97 6.13
C ALA A 6 21.70 -46.59 5.63
N GLN A 7 21.37 -46.26 4.38
CA GLN A 7 21.47 -44.90 3.88
C GLN A 7 20.20 -44.12 4.28
N PRO A 8 20.32 -42.85 4.73
CA PRO A 8 19.15 -42.00 4.88
C PRO A 8 18.69 -41.52 3.50
N ILE A 9 17.41 -41.73 3.22
CA ILE A 9 16.66 -41.15 2.10
C ILE A 9 16.57 -39.63 2.27
N GLY A 10 17.51 -38.91 1.66
CA GLY A 10 17.41 -37.47 1.47
C GLY A 10 16.34 -37.17 0.42
N ALA A 11 15.11 -36.89 0.85
CA ALA A 11 14.14 -36.21 0.00
C ALA A 11 14.67 -34.80 -0.27
N GLY A 12 15.29 -34.61 -1.44
CA GLY A 12 15.68 -33.30 -1.94
C GLY A 12 14.45 -32.41 -2.06
N ARG A 13 14.28 -31.53 -1.06
CA ARG A 13 13.32 -30.43 -1.12
C ARG A 13 13.71 -29.57 -2.31
N ALA A 14 12.77 -29.39 -3.25
CA ALA A 14 12.97 -28.60 -4.46
C ALA A 14 13.61 -27.24 -4.13
N ALA A 15 14.59 -26.83 -4.95
CA ALA A 15 15.22 -25.52 -4.84
C ALA A 15 14.16 -24.41 -4.88
N PRO A 16 14.28 -23.34 -4.07
CA PRO A 16 13.27 -22.30 -4.02
C PRO A 16 13.18 -21.58 -5.38
N ALA A 17 11.94 -21.26 -5.78
CA ALA A 17 11.66 -20.29 -6.81
C ALA A 17 12.53 -19.05 -6.60
N ARG A 18 13.19 -18.57 -7.67
CA ARG A 18 14.08 -17.42 -7.65
C ARG A 18 13.41 -16.29 -6.86
N ALA A 19 14.01 -15.87 -5.73
CA ALA A 19 13.47 -14.79 -4.92
C ALA A 19 13.21 -13.57 -5.81
N ILE A 20 11.94 -13.19 -5.95
CA ILE A 20 11.55 -12.01 -6.71
C ILE A 20 12.15 -10.81 -5.98
N SER A 21 12.85 -9.93 -6.68
CA SER A 21 13.43 -8.74 -6.03
C SER A 21 12.32 -7.89 -5.42
N ARG A 22 12.58 -7.24 -4.28
CA ARG A 22 11.64 -6.31 -3.60
C ARG A 22 11.01 -5.32 -4.58
N LYS A 23 11.82 -4.78 -5.52
CA LYS A 23 11.33 -3.90 -6.59
C LYS A 23 10.30 -4.60 -7.49
N ALA A 24 10.58 -5.80 -7.98
CA ALA A 24 9.65 -6.54 -8.84
C ALA A 24 8.37 -6.93 -8.09
N ALA A 25 8.45 -7.27 -6.80
CA ALA A 25 7.28 -7.54 -5.96
C ALA A 25 6.38 -6.30 -5.82
N LEU A 26 6.96 -5.12 -5.57
CA LEU A 26 6.21 -3.86 -5.50
C LEU A 26 5.56 -3.49 -6.83
N HIS A 27 6.22 -3.72 -7.96
CA HIS A 27 5.62 -3.53 -9.28
C HIS A 27 4.42 -4.46 -9.50
N ALA A 28 4.43 -5.68 -8.96
CA ALA A 28 3.34 -6.66 -9.09
C ALA A 28 2.08 -6.32 -8.27
N LEU A 29 2.13 -5.31 -7.39
CA LEU A 29 0.96 -4.80 -6.68
C LEU A 29 -0.05 -4.12 -7.60
N PHE A 30 0.41 -3.60 -8.74
CA PHE A 30 -0.40 -2.75 -9.61
C PHE A 30 -0.50 -3.27 -11.04
N PRO A 31 -1.62 -2.98 -11.75
CA PRO A 31 -1.73 -3.21 -13.18
C PRO A 31 -0.78 -2.30 -13.97
N GLN A 32 -0.58 -2.62 -15.26
CA GLN A 32 0.39 -1.94 -16.14
C GLN A 32 0.13 -0.44 -16.35
N ASN A 33 -1.11 0.02 -16.15
CA ASN A 33 -1.47 1.43 -16.29
C ASN A 33 -1.15 2.28 -15.05
N VAL A 34 -0.52 1.69 -14.03
CA VAL A 34 0.02 2.42 -12.87
C VAL A 34 1.54 2.37 -12.93
N THR A 35 2.15 3.55 -12.93
CA THR A 35 3.61 3.68 -12.84
C THR A 35 3.99 3.88 -11.39
N ILE A 36 4.92 3.05 -10.89
CA ILE A 36 5.50 3.23 -9.57
C ILE A 36 6.95 3.70 -9.66
N ALA A 37 7.38 4.46 -8.66
CA ALA A 37 8.76 4.81 -8.43
C ALA A 37 9.08 4.74 -6.94
N LEU A 38 10.35 4.46 -6.65
CA LEU A 38 10.87 4.27 -5.29
C LEU A 38 11.93 5.33 -5.00
N SER A 39 12.03 5.75 -3.74
CA SER A 39 13.11 6.61 -3.25
C SER A 39 13.51 6.19 -1.83
N ASP A 40 14.77 6.40 -1.49
CA ASP A 40 15.29 6.16 -0.13
C ASP A 40 15.22 7.47 0.68
N PRO A 41 14.41 7.54 1.76
CA PRO A 41 14.34 8.73 2.61
C PRO A 41 15.64 9.05 3.35
N GLN A 42 16.61 8.14 3.41
CA GLN A 42 17.91 8.38 4.02
C GLN A 42 18.94 8.94 3.04
N ALA A 43 18.68 8.82 1.73
CA ALA A 43 19.53 9.38 0.69
C ALA A 43 19.30 10.90 0.52
N PRO A 44 20.30 11.67 0.04
CA PRO A 44 20.12 13.07 -0.32
C PRO A 44 19.00 13.24 -1.34
N GLN A 45 18.04 14.11 -1.04
CA GLN A 45 16.92 14.43 -1.93
C GLN A 45 17.10 15.81 -2.56
N PRO A 46 16.54 16.06 -3.76
CA PRO A 46 16.44 17.41 -4.30
C PRO A 46 15.72 18.34 -3.32
N ALA A 47 16.09 19.63 -3.33
CA ALA A 47 15.37 20.63 -2.55
C ALA A 47 13.87 20.63 -2.93
N PRO A 48 12.96 20.74 -1.95
CA PRO A 48 11.54 20.85 -2.23
C PRO A 48 11.26 22.11 -3.04
N TRP A 49 10.22 22.05 -3.87
CA TRP A 49 9.69 23.24 -4.52
C TRP A 49 9.08 24.20 -3.49
N PRO A 50 8.97 25.51 -3.78
CA PRO A 50 8.34 26.47 -2.87
C PRO A 50 6.94 26.02 -2.41
N GLU A 51 6.14 25.45 -3.33
CA GLU A 51 4.80 24.92 -3.05
C GLU A 51 4.81 23.70 -2.12
N GLU A 52 5.91 22.96 -2.09
CA GLU A 52 6.13 21.79 -1.24
C GLU A 52 6.73 22.16 0.12
N ALA A 53 7.52 23.24 0.18
CA ALA A 53 8.30 23.63 1.35
C ALA A 53 7.44 23.98 2.56
N GLU A 54 6.26 24.56 2.36
CA GLU A 54 5.38 24.95 3.48
C GLU A 54 4.94 23.74 4.31
N ALA A 55 4.73 22.58 3.66
CA ALA A 55 4.30 21.35 4.32
C ALA A 55 5.35 20.78 5.31
N ILE A 56 6.61 21.19 5.19
CA ILE A 56 7.72 20.71 6.01
C ILE A 56 8.42 21.82 6.79
N ARG A 57 7.91 23.05 6.76
CA ARG A 57 8.51 24.21 7.42
C ARG A 57 8.82 23.99 8.90
N TRP A 58 7.94 23.27 9.59
CA TRP A 58 8.05 22.95 11.02
C TRP A 58 8.18 21.45 11.29
N ALA A 59 8.47 20.68 10.24
CA ALA A 59 8.60 19.23 10.37
C ALA A 59 9.91 18.87 11.08
N VAL A 60 9.84 17.87 11.95
CA VAL A 60 11.06 17.23 12.47
C VAL A 60 11.90 16.66 11.31
N PRO A 61 13.24 16.54 11.45
CA PRO A 61 14.11 16.15 10.34
C PRO A 61 13.72 14.84 9.65
N ALA A 62 13.27 13.83 10.40
CA ALA A 62 12.79 12.57 9.83
C ALA A 62 11.60 12.80 8.87
N ARG A 63 10.61 13.56 9.33
CA ARG A 63 9.43 13.87 8.53
C ARG A 63 9.75 14.70 7.28
N ALA A 64 10.69 15.64 7.38
CA ALA A 64 11.14 16.42 6.23
C ALA A 64 11.80 15.54 5.16
N ARG A 65 12.63 14.57 5.59
CA ARG A 65 13.27 13.59 4.69
C ARG A 65 12.26 12.69 3.98
N GLU A 66 11.34 12.08 4.74
CA GLU A 66 10.26 11.23 4.21
C GLU A 66 9.42 11.99 3.18
N PHE A 67 9.03 13.22 3.51
CA PHE A 67 8.25 14.05 2.60
C PHE A 67 9.03 14.34 1.31
N ALA A 68 10.28 14.79 1.40
CA ALA A 68 11.11 15.09 0.24
C ALA A 68 11.33 13.85 -0.65
N ALA A 69 11.58 12.68 -0.04
CA ALA A 69 11.77 11.43 -0.77
C ALA A 69 10.49 10.94 -1.47
N GLY A 70 9.33 11.06 -0.82
CA GLY A 70 8.05 10.78 -1.48
C GLY A 70 7.77 11.69 -2.68
N ARG A 71 8.17 12.96 -2.60
CA ARG A 71 8.06 13.91 -3.72
C ARG A 71 9.07 13.64 -4.83
N ALA A 72 10.29 13.25 -4.48
CA ALA A 72 11.27 12.77 -5.45
C ALA A 72 10.79 11.52 -6.19
N ALA A 73 10.23 10.54 -5.48
CA ALA A 73 9.61 9.36 -6.09
C ALA A 73 8.46 9.76 -7.04
N SER A 74 7.61 10.71 -6.64
CA SER A 74 6.53 11.22 -7.52
C SER A 74 7.08 11.80 -8.83
N ARG A 75 8.16 12.58 -8.76
CA ARG A 75 8.81 13.17 -9.94
C ARG A 75 9.40 12.11 -10.86
N VAL A 76 10.04 11.08 -10.30
CA VAL A 76 10.53 9.94 -11.08
C VAL A 76 9.37 9.21 -11.77
N ALA A 77 8.26 8.97 -11.06
CA ALA A 77 7.07 8.36 -11.65
C ALA A 77 6.48 9.22 -12.79
N MET A 78 6.42 10.54 -12.63
CA MET A 78 5.99 11.47 -13.69
C MET A 78 6.90 11.35 -14.93
N ALA A 79 8.22 11.36 -14.74
CA ALA A 79 9.17 11.25 -15.83
C ALA A 79 9.05 9.90 -16.57
N LEU A 80 8.84 8.79 -15.84
CA LEU A 80 8.62 7.46 -16.43
C LEU A 80 7.33 7.38 -17.25
N MET A 81 6.31 8.16 -16.90
CA MET A 81 5.08 8.31 -17.69
C MET A 81 5.23 9.31 -18.86
N GLY A 82 6.41 9.92 -19.04
CA GLY A 82 6.64 10.94 -20.07
C GLY A 82 6.12 12.33 -19.73
N HIS A 83 5.76 12.60 -18.47
CA HIS A 83 5.34 13.91 -17.99
C HIS A 83 6.52 14.73 -17.46
N ALA A 84 6.44 16.05 -17.58
CA ALA A 84 7.36 16.94 -16.89
C ALA A 84 7.19 16.85 -15.37
N SER A 85 8.29 16.95 -14.62
CA SER A 85 8.27 17.07 -13.17
C SER A 85 7.47 18.30 -12.74
N ARG A 86 6.48 18.10 -11.88
CA ARG A 86 5.66 19.16 -11.26
C ARG A 86 5.65 18.98 -9.73
N PRO A 87 5.47 20.06 -8.95
CA PRO A 87 5.33 19.94 -7.51
C PRO A 87 4.07 19.16 -7.13
N VAL A 88 4.10 18.44 -6.02
CA VAL A 88 2.94 17.76 -5.43
C VAL A 88 2.73 18.36 -4.03
N PRO A 89 2.11 19.54 -3.89
CA PRO A 89 1.93 20.14 -2.56
C PRO A 89 1.08 19.25 -1.65
N ALA A 90 1.19 19.46 -0.34
CA ALA A 90 0.23 18.90 0.61
C ALA A 90 -0.98 19.84 0.69
N GLY A 91 -2.18 19.29 0.55
CA GLY A 91 -3.42 20.03 0.78
C GLY A 91 -3.63 20.36 2.26
N PRO A 92 -4.68 21.13 2.58
CA PRO A 92 -5.03 21.46 3.97
C PRO A 92 -5.29 20.22 4.85
N ASP A 93 -5.75 19.14 4.23
CA ASP A 93 -5.98 17.82 4.83
C ASP A 93 -4.75 16.90 4.77
N ARG A 94 -3.59 17.45 4.38
CA ARG A 94 -2.31 16.75 4.18
C ARG A 94 -2.30 15.75 3.02
N ALA A 95 -3.40 15.58 2.29
CA ALA A 95 -3.44 14.74 1.10
C ALA A 95 -2.56 15.35 -0.01
N PRO A 96 -1.89 14.54 -0.84
CA PRO A 96 -1.13 15.06 -1.98
C PRO A 96 -2.08 15.71 -3.00
N ILE A 97 -1.72 16.91 -3.45
CA ILE A 97 -2.39 17.58 -4.57
C ILE A 97 -1.63 17.18 -5.83
N TRP A 98 -2.24 16.29 -6.61
CA TRP A 98 -1.66 15.81 -7.86
C TRP A 98 -1.77 16.86 -8.97
N PRO A 99 -0.78 16.94 -9.88
CA PRO A 99 -0.89 17.78 -11.07
C PRO A 99 -2.09 17.38 -11.94
N ASP A 100 -2.64 18.36 -12.66
CA ASP A 100 -3.78 18.12 -13.56
C ASP A 100 -3.55 16.94 -14.50
N GLY A 101 -4.57 16.10 -14.64
CA GLY A 101 -4.53 14.89 -15.47
C GLY A 101 -3.91 13.67 -14.79
N LEU A 102 -3.35 13.79 -13.59
CA LEU A 102 -2.78 12.69 -12.82
C LEU A 102 -3.59 12.39 -11.56
N THR A 103 -3.56 11.12 -11.16
CA THR A 103 -3.95 10.65 -9.83
C THR A 103 -2.83 9.79 -9.26
N GLY A 104 -2.78 9.64 -7.95
CA GLY A 104 -1.77 8.81 -7.34
C GLY A 104 -1.94 8.60 -5.85
N SER A 105 -0.99 7.87 -5.30
CA SER A 105 -0.87 7.57 -3.89
C SER A 105 0.59 7.54 -3.47
N LEU A 106 0.85 7.84 -2.20
CA LEU A 106 2.17 7.87 -1.60
C LEU A 106 2.16 7.06 -0.31
N SER A 107 3.23 6.32 -0.07
CA SER A 107 3.51 5.77 1.25
C SER A 107 4.99 5.73 1.53
N HIS A 108 5.35 5.63 2.80
CA HIS A 108 6.74 5.56 3.21
C HIS A 108 6.88 4.77 4.52
N THR A 109 8.03 4.12 4.65
CA THR A 109 8.60 3.74 5.94
C THR A 109 9.89 4.54 6.15
N SER A 110 10.58 4.30 7.26
CA SER A 110 11.88 4.94 7.56
C SER A 110 12.99 4.60 6.54
N SER A 111 12.79 3.58 5.69
CA SER A 111 13.79 3.07 4.74
C SER A 111 13.34 3.08 3.27
N LEU A 112 12.05 3.33 2.99
CA LEU A 112 11.54 3.32 1.63
C LEU A 112 10.36 4.26 1.46
N CYS A 113 10.38 5.06 0.40
CA CYS A 113 9.22 5.77 -0.13
C CYS A 113 8.76 5.14 -1.44
N ILE A 114 7.45 5.03 -1.64
CA ILE A 114 6.83 4.65 -2.90
C ILE A 114 5.86 5.74 -3.36
N ALA A 115 5.90 6.03 -4.66
CA ALA A 115 4.87 6.78 -5.35
C ALA A 115 4.24 5.91 -6.43
N ALA A 116 2.91 5.85 -6.46
CA ALA A 116 2.14 5.15 -7.49
C ALA A 116 1.24 6.17 -8.20
N LEU A 117 1.45 6.37 -9.50
CA LEU A 117 0.74 7.37 -10.30
C LEU A 117 0.10 6.73 -11.54
N ALA A 118 -1.00 7.32 -12.00
CA ALA A 118 -1.63 6.98 -13.26
C ALA A 118 -2.34 8.19 -13.89
N PRO A 119 -2.67 8.14 -15.19
CA PRO A 119 -3.58 9.08 -15.82
C PRO A 119 -4.98 9.05 -15.17
N LEU A 120 -5.50 10.22 -14.80
CA LEU A 120 -6.81 10.39 -14.14
C LEU A 120 -8.00 9.98 -15.03
N ASP A 121 -7.79 9.94 -16.34
CA ASP A 121 -8.77 9.46 -17.31
C ASP A 121 -8.85 7.93 -17.42
N GLN A 122 -7.85 7.20 -16.89
CA GLN A 122 -7.81 5.74 -16.86
C GLN A 122 -8.08 5.16 -15.47
N VAL A 123 -7.60 5.83 -14.43
CA VAL A 123 -7.71 5.38 -13.03
C VAL A 123 -8.44 6.42 -12.21
N ARG A 124 -9.43 5.98 -11.41
CA ARG A 124 -10.21 6.87 -10.54
C ARG A 124 -9.43 7.25 -9.27
N ALA A 125 -8.84 6.27 -8.61
CA ALA A 125 -8.05 6.47 -7.39
C ALA A 125 -7.04 5.32 -7.21
N ILE A 126 -5.98 5.59 -6.47
CA ILE A 126 -4.92 4.64 -6.14
C ILE A 126 -4.70 4.65 -4.63
N GLY A 127 -4.50 3.48 -4.07
CA GLY A 127 -4.08 3.26 -2.70
C GLY A 127 -2.72 2.57 -2.73
N VAL A 128 -1.78 3.08 -1.97
CA VAL A 128 -0.54 2.36 -1.67
C VAL A 128 -0.21 2.53 -0.21
N ASP A 129 0.18 1.44 0.42
CA ASP A 129 0.63 1.46 1.80
C ASP A 129 1.89 0.60 1.97
N LEU A 130 2.78 1.05 2.86
CA LEU A 130 4.06 0.41 3.15
C LEU A 130 4.21 0.40 4.66
N GLU A 131 4.52 -0.76 5.21
CA GLU A 131 4.76 -0.97 6.63
C GLU A 131 6.00 -1.82 6.84
N ASP A 132 6.81 -1.50 7.84
CA ASP A 132 7.88 -2.41 8.26
C ASP A 132 7.24 -3.74 8.71
N ALA A 133 7.83 -4.89 8.34
CA ALA A 133 7.31 -6.22 8.65
C ALA A 133 7.53 -6.60 10.13
N LEU A 134 7.02 -5.76 11.03
CA LEU A 134 7.07 -5.93 12.47
C LEU A 134 5.67 -6.26 13.01
N PRO A 135 5.56 -7.24 13.91
CA PRO A 135 4.27 -7.65 14.44
C PRO A 135 3.62 -6.51 15.25
N VAL A 136 2.31 -6.35 15.07
CA VAL A 136 1.49 -5.51 15.93
C VAL A 136 1.44 -6.11 17.35
N PRO A 137 1.70 -5.33 18.40
CA PRO A 137 1.48 -5.75 19.79
C PRO A 137 0.04 -6.23 20.02
N ALA A 138 -0.12 -7.33 20.77
CA ALA A 138 -1.42 -7.99 20.91
C ALA A 138 -2.52 -7.09 21.51
N ASP A 139 -2.14 -6.13 22.35
CA ASP A 139 -3.02 -5.14 22.96
C ASP A 139 -3.55 -4.08 21.99
N LEU A 140 -2.87 -3.86 20.85
CA LEU A 140 -3.30 -2.93 19.80
C LEU A 140 -4.17 -3.60 18.71
N ILE A 141 -4.21 -4.93 18.65
CA ILE A 141 -5.02 -5.66 17.67
C ILE A 141 -6.51 -5.28 17.74
N PRO A 142 -7.14 -5.11 18.93
CA PRO A 142 -8.55 -4.71 19.03
C PRO A 142 -8.86 -3.31 18.47
N ASP A 143 -7.89 -2.41 18.43
CA ASP A 143 -8.07 -1.05 17.90
C ASP A 143 -8.02 -1.03 16.37
N ILE A 144 -7.31 -1.99 15.78
CA ILE A 144 -7.09 -2.11 14.33
C ILE A 144 -8.11 -3.05 13.69
N CYS A 145 -8.33 -4.22 14.31
CA CYS A 145 -9.05 -5.33 13.70
C CYS A 145 -10.50 -5.39 14.17
N THR A 146 -11.45 -5.65 13.28
CA THR A 146 -12.85 -5.94 13.60
C THR A 146 -12.97 -7.25 14.40
N LEU A 147 -14.16 -7.52 14.94
CA LEU A 147 -14.42 -8.79 15.60
C LEU A 147 -14.20 -10.00 14.68
N ALA A 148 -14.58 -9.91 13.41
CA ALA A 148 -14.40 -11.01 12.46
C ALA A 148 -12.93 -11.18 12.05
N GLU A 149 -12.20 -10.09 11.83
CA GLU A 149 -10.76 -10.13 11.59
C GLU A 149 -10.01 -10.75 12.78
N ARG A 150 -10.39 -10.43 14.02
CA ARG A 150 -9.83 -11.07 15.22
C ARG A 150 -10.16 -12.56 15.30
N ALA A 151 -11.37 -12.95 14.92
CA ALA A 151 -11.75 -14.37 14.85
C ALA A 151 -10.91 -15.10 13.80
N TRP A 152 -10.69 -14.51 12.63
CA TRP A 152 -9.80 -15.04 11.60
C TRP A 152 -8.35 -15.16 12.09
N LEU A 153 -7.82 -14.14 12.77
CA LEU A 153 -6.48 -14.16 13.37
C LEU A 153 -6.34 -15.27 14.42
N ALA A 154 -7.38 -15.55 15.21
CA ALA A 154 -7.36 -16.62 16.21
C ALA A 154 -7.20 -18.02 15.58
N CYS A 155 -7.60 -18.19 14.31
CA CYS A 155 -7.37 -19.42 13.55
C CYS A 155 -5.94 -19.54 12.99
N GLN A 156 -5.12 -18.49 13.07
CA GLN A 156 -3.74 -18.49 12.59
C GLN A 156 -2.75 -18.91 13.69
N PRO A 157 -1.53 -19.38 13.31
CA PRO A 157 -0.46 -19.65 14.26
C PRO A 157 -0.17 -18.42 15.13
N GLU A 158 -0.04 -18.61 16.44
CA GLU A 158 0.11 -17.51 17.40
C GLU A 158 1.28 -16.57 17.05
N ALA A 159 2.40 -17.13 16.59
CA ALA A 159 3.59 -16.39 16.20
C ALA A 159 3.38 -15.47 14.98
N GLU A 160 2.38 -15.74 14.14
CA GLU A 160 2.11 -14.97 12.91
C GLU A 160 1.04 -13.90 13.09
N ARG A 161 0.20 -14.01 14.13
CA ARG A 161 -0.97 -13.14 14.33
C ARG A 161 -0.64 -11.65 14.32
N GLY A 162 0.45 -11.24 14.98
CA GLY A 162 0.85 -9.84 15.01
C GLY A 162 1.25 -9.31 13.62
N LEU A 163 1.90 -10.15 12.80
CA LEU A 163 2.31 -9.77 11.46
C LEU A 163 1.11 -9.76 10.49
N LEU A 164 0.18 -10.71 10.63
CA LEU A 164 -1.06 -10.72 9.86
C LEU A 164 -2.00 -9.57 10.26
N ALA A 165 -2.02 -9.15 11.53
CA ALA A 165 -2.68 -7.92 11.95
C ALA A 165 -2.03 -6.68 11.32
N LYS A 166 -0.70 -6.67 11.14
CA LYS A 166 -0.01 -5.61 10.40
C LYS A 166 -0.41 -5.58 8.92
N LEU A 167 -0.60 -6.74 8.30
CA LEU A 167 -1.15 -6.83 6.94
C LEU A 167 -2.55 -6.22 6.85
N ILE A 168 -3.45 -6.57 7.78
CA ILE A 168 -4.80 -5.99 7.85
C ILE A 168 -4.74 -4.46 8.00
N PHE A 169 -3.89 -3.97 8.90
CA PHE A 169 -3.66 -2.53 9.07
C PHE A 169 -3.25 -1.85 7.75
N SER A 170 -2.23 -2.40 7.07
CA SER A 170 -1.74 -1.85 5.80
C SER A 170 -2.80 -1.88 4.69
N ALA A 171 -3.59 -2.95 4.62
CA ALA A 171 -4.70 -3.07 3.69
C ALA A 171 -5.79 -2.01 3.95
N LYS A 172 -6.11 -1.71 5.21
CA LYS A 172 -7.07 -0.64 5.58
C LYS A 172 -6.56 0.74 5.20
N GLU A 173 -5.30 1.06 5.50
CA GLU A 173 -4.66 2.31 5.09
C GLU A 173 -4.63 2.45 3.56
N CYS A 174 -4.35 1.37 2.84
CA CYS A 174 -4.40 1.33 1.38
C CYS A 174 -5.81 1.62 0.84
N ALA A 175 -6.84 1.00 1.40
CA ALA A 175 -8.23 1.25 1.00
C ALA A 175 -8.68 2.68 1.35
N TYR A 176 -8.29 3.20 2.52
CA TYR A 176 -8.51 4.59 2.92
C TYR A 176 -7.89 5.56 1.91
N LYS A 177 -6.64 5.32 1.46
CA LYS A 177 -5.98 6.15 0.44
C LYS A 177 -6.67 6.09 -0.94
N CYS A 178 -7.40 5.03 -1.25
CA CYS A 178 -8.30 4.99 -2.42
C CYS A 178 -9.58 5.80 -2.22
N GLN A 179 -10.18 5.68 -1.04
CA GLN A 179 -11.50 6.28 -0.76
C GLN A 179 -11.41 7.78 -0.48
N TYR A 180 -10.42 8.23 0.29
CA TYR A 180 -10.36 9.59 0.83
C TYR A 180 -10.35 10.68 -0.25
N PRO A 181 -9.59 10.56 -1.36
CA PRO A 181 -9.64 11.54 -2.44
C PRO A 181 -11.03 11.73 -3.05
N LEU A 182 -11.90 10.71 -2.95
CA LEU A 182 -13.21 10.67 -3.58
C LEU A 182 -14.33 11.20 -2.69
N THR A 183 -14.26 10.99 -1.37
CA THR A 183 -15.34 11.41 -0.45
C THR A 183 -14.90 12.44 0.59
N ARG A 184 -13.59 12.64 0.78
CA ARG A 184 -13.01 13.53 1.80
C ARG A 184 -13.53 13.24 3.22
N THR A 185 -13.90 11.99 3.49
CA THR A 185 -14.47 11.55 4.77
C THR A 185 -13.49 10.65 5.49
N LEU A 186 -13.17 10.98 6.73
CA LEU A 186 -12.38 10.14 7.63
C LEU A 186 -13.27 9.05 8.23
N PHE A 187 -12.70 7.89 8.50
CA PHE A 187 -13.36 6.81 9.24
C PHE A 187 -12.38 6.04 10.11
N ASP A 188 -12.91 5.30 11.09
CA ASP A 188 -12.13 4.41 11.94
C ASP A 188 -11.84 3.07 11.27
N PHE A 189 -10.87 2.31 11.79
CA PHE A 189 -10.53 0.99 11.24
C PHE A 189 -11.70 -0.01 11.25
N ASN A 190 -12.70 0.18 12.13
CA ASN A 190 -13.88 -0.69 12.20
C ASN A 190 -14.92 -0.42 11.10
N THR A 191 -14.69 0.57 10.24
CA THR A 191 -15.53 0.87 9.09
C THR A 191 -15.23 -0.03 7.89
N LEU A 192 -14.05 -0.67 7.88
CA LEU A 192 -13.62 -1.63 6.87
C LEU A 192 -13.29 -2.97 7.50
N GLU A 193 -13.65 -4.03 6.79
CA GLU A 193 -13.24 -5.39 7.09
C GLU A 193 -12.40 -5.94 5.92
N VAL A 194 -11.24 -6.51 6.25
CA VAL A 194 -10.26 -7.02 5.31
C VAL A 194 -10.26 -8.54 5.35
N THR A 195 -10.39 -9.16 4.18
CA THR A 195 -10.21 -10.60 3.98
C THR A 195 -8.99 -10.83 3.08
N PRO A 196 -7.82 -11.22 3.65
CA PRO A 196 -6.64 -11.54 2.88
C PRO A 196 -6.66 -12.99 2.37
N ASP A 197 -6.20 -13.19 1.14
CA ASP A 197 -5.86 -14.49 0.55
C ASP A 197 -4.34 -14.61 0.52
N LEU A 198 -3.80 -15.38 1.46
CA LEU A 198 -2.36 -15.57 1.66
C LEU A 198 -1.69 -16.36 0.52
N ASP A 199 -2.45 -17.18 -0.21
CA ASP A 199 -1.91 -17.99 -1.30
C ASP A 199 -1.74 -17.16 -2.58
N THR A 200 -2.67 -16.23 -2.84
CA THR A 200 -2.65 -15.42 -4.07
C THR A 200 -2.06 -14.01 -3.89
N GLY A 201 -1.84 -13.57 -2.65
CA GLY A 201 -1.38 -12.21 -2.35
C GLY A 201 -2.43 -11.15 -2.68
N GLN A 202 -3.71 -11.49 -2.57
CA GLN A 202 -4.84 -10.60 -2.81
C GLN A 202 -5.58 -10.31 -1.52
N PHE A 203 -6.28 -9.19 -1.43
CA PHE A 203 -7.18 -8.92 -0.32
C PHE A 203 -8.44 -8.21 -0.81
N GLU A 204 -9.51 -8.38 -0.06
CA GLU A 204 -10.76 -7.63 -0.20
C GLU A 204 -10.96 -6.75 1.01
N ALA A 205 -11.28 -5.47 0.80
CA ALA A 205 -11.65 -4.52 1.84
C ALA A 205 -13.13 -4.13 1.66
N THR A 206 -13.97 -4.62 2.56
CA THR A 206 -15.43 -4.43 2.52
C THR A 206 -15.87 -3.38 3.52
N PHE A 207 -16.64 -2.39 3.05
CA PHE A 207 -17.24 -1.37 3.90
C PHE A 207 -18.33 -1.96 4.78
N VAL A 208 -18.13 -1.98 6.10
CA VAL A 208 -19.14 -2.44 7.07
C VAL A 208 -20.25 -1.39 7.20
N ARG A 209 -19.90 -0.11 7.03
CA ARG A 209 -20.82 1.04 7.02
C ARG A 209 -20.55 1.91 5.80
N GLY A 210 -21.58 2.59 5.31
CA GLY A 210 -21.44 3.44 4.13
C GLY A 210 -20.63 4.71 4.39
N ILE A 211 -19.74 5.07 3.45
CA ILE A 211 -18.93 6.29 3.44
C ILE A 211 -19.01 6.94 2.07
N GLY A 212 -19.70 8.07 1.96
CA GLY A 212 -19.91 8.77 0.68
C GLY A 212 -20.53 7.84 -0.38
N ASP A 213 -19.86 7.68 -1.52
CA ASP A 213 -20.28 6.82 -2.63
C ASP A 213 -20.07 5.30 -2.39
N PHE A 214 -19.44 4.93 -1.28
CA PHE A 214 -19.18 3.55 -0.90
C PHE A 214 -20.25 3.10 0.07
N ASN A 215 -21.26 2.38 -0.41
CA ASN A 215 -22.31 1.83 0.45
C ASN A 215 -21.78 0.72 1.36
N ALA A 216 -22.51 0.41 2.44
CA ALA A 216 -22.24 -0.82 3.21
C ALA A 216 -22.31 -2.04 2.27
N GLY A 217 -21.34 -2.95 2.40
CA GLY A 217 -21.14 -4.09 1.51
C GLY A 217 -20.36 -3.77 0.22
N ALA A 218 -20.00 -2.51 -0.06
CA ALA A 218 -19.08 -2.21 -1.15
C ALA A 218 -17.72 -2.85 -0.85
N CYS A 219 -17.18 -3.60 -1.81
CA CYS A 219 -15.91 -4.29 -1.69
C CYS A 219 -14.88 -3.69 -2.66
N LEU A 220 -13.68 -3.42 -2.14
CA LEU A 220 -12.53 -2.99 -2.92
C LEU A 220 -11.48 -4.10 -2.93
N SER A 221 -11.02 -4.50 -4.11
CA SER A 221 -9.99 -5.53 -4.26
C SER A 221 -8.61 -4.90 -4.40
N GLY A 222 -7.64 -5.45 -3.67
CA GLY A 222 -6.24 -5.05 -3.71
C GLY A 222 -5.29 -6.24 -3.74
N ARG A 223 -4.00 -5.94 -3.81
CA ARG A 223 -2.90 -6.89 -3.74
C ARG A 223 -1.98 -6.53 -2.61
N PHE A 224 -1.32 -7.52 -2.04
CA PHE A 224 -0.28 -7.31 -1.05
C PHE A 224 0.94 -8.17 -1.35
N VAL A 225 2.08 -7.74 -0.81
CA VAL A 225 3.30 -8.54 -0.75
C VAL A 225 3.84 -8.48 0.67
N MET A 226 4.34 -9.63 1.14
CA MET A 226 5.05 -9.74 2.40
C MET A 226 6.47 -10.22 2.10
N HIS A 227 7.45 -9.44 2.54
CA HIS A 227 8.87 -9.76 2.50
C HIS A 227 9.44 -9.64 3.91
N ASP A 228 10.64 -10.16 4.16
CA ASP A 228 11.24 -10.25 5.50
C ASP A 228 11.24 -8.91 6.30
N ASP A 229 11.30 -7.78 5.60
CA ASP A 229 11.40 -6.42 6.17
C ASP A 229 10.21 -5.51 5.83
N LEU A 230 9.30 -5.94 4.94
CA LEU A 230 8.27 -5.06 4.38
C LEU A 230 6.94 -5.78 4.16
N ILE A 231 5.85 -5.13 4.58
CA ILE A 231 4.49 -5.38 4.11
C ILE A 231 4.10 -4.21 3.20
N ALA A 232 3.57 -4.52 2.02
CA ALA A 232 3.09 -3.50 1.10
C ALA A 232 1.75 -3.89 0.50
N CYS A 233 0.83 -2.94 0.45
CA CYS A 233 -0.48 -3.09 -0.15
C CYS A 233 -0.65 -2.11 -1.31
N GLY A 234 -1.30 -2.56 -2.38
CA GLY A 234 -1.65 -1.74 -3.54
C GLY A 234 -3.09 -1.98 -3.98
N MET A 235 -3.78 -0.91 -4.34
CA MET A 235 -5.18 -0.94 -4.77
C MET A 235 -5.41 0.09 -5.88
N VAL A 236 -6.25 -0.26 -6.85
CA VAL A 236 -6.63 0.61 -7.96
C VAL A 236 -8.13 0.59 -8.13
N LEU A 237 -8.76 1.76 -8.04
CA LEU A 237 -10.16 1.91 -8.42
C LEU A 237 -10.22 2.30 -9.89
N ALA A 238 -10.75 1.40 -10.71
CA ALA A 238 -11.02 1.70 -12.11
C ALA A 238 -12.03 2.85 -12.24
N ARG A 239 -11.99 3.56 -13.36
CA ARG A 239 -13.07 4.49 -13.69
C ARG A 239 -14.41 3.76 -13.77
N ARG A 240 -15.45 4.35 -13.18
CA ARG A 240 -16.82 3.93 -13.47
C ARG A 240 -17.10 4.21 -14.96
N PRO A 241 -17.74 3.28 -15.70
CA PRO A 241 -18.19 3.57 -17.05
C PRO A 241 -19.06 4.82 -17.04
N ARG A 242 -18.79 5.77 -17.95
CA ARG A 242 -19.76 6.83 -18.26
C ARG A 242 -20.88 6.18 -19.05
N TRP A 243 -21.90 5.64 -18.38
CA TRP A 243 -23.16 5.41 -19.06
C TRP A 243 -23.71 6.79 -19.43
N GLY A 244 -23.85 7.04 -20.73
CA GLY A 244 -24.34 8.31 -21.25
C GLY A 244 -25.68 8.66 -20.61
N LEU A 245 -25.81 9.91 -20.17
CA LEU A 245 -27.12 10.54 -20.02
C LEU A 245 -27.73 10.60 -21.42
N GLY A 246 -28.46 9.55 -21.79
CA GLY A 246 -29.44 9.61 -22.85
C GLY A 246 -30.70 10.26 -22.28
N LEU A 247 -30.77 11.59 -22.38
CA LEU A 247 -31.98 12.38 -22.51
C LEU A 247 -31.67 13.59 -23.39
#